data_AF-A0A7I9UV89-F1
#
_entry.id   AF-A0A7I9UV89-F1
#
_cell.length_a   1.000
_cell.length_b   1.000
_cell.length_c   1.000
_cell.angle_alpha   90.00
_cell.angle_beta   90.00
_cell.angle_gamma   90.00
#
_symmetry.space_group_name_H-M   'P 1'
#
loop_
_entity.id
_entity.type
_entity.pdbx_description
1 polymer ?
#
loop_
_entity_poly.entity_id
_entity_poly.type
_entity_poly.pdbx_seq_one_letter_code
_entity_poly.pdbx_strand_id
1 'polypeptide(L)'
;MLGFRMRAAVSVAAAAGLAVGPVGLPAASAAPTPINGLFAITPGACSGGTVTGSYFRMILPAGTTAGPFLANGDSACSDKTITPLSPGSAGGLRSGAYQPQPAAAFDAAGNALSGSVTRPVKFYGVGFATATNQVDPQTRQRAGTPVLYHSGGEVTGDLSAFGVTWNKQVFNQGAPKPGGGLPGKTSPVRGKYNPQTGDYAIEWTSQIVGGPFNNFTGLWRLTGRATATGAAAAPGQRGAAAPGAPGAPAVPGAPAAPGAPVTVTAAPPVVNNTITVAPTNRGFWQGTAGIATLLAIVALATALLTNADRLVRRYSAHD
;
A
#
# COMPACT_ATOMS: atom_id res chain seq x y z
N MET A 1 -30.54 38.84 -64.03
CA MET A 1 -29.81 40.11 -64.15
C MET A 1 -30.52 41.16 -63.30
N LEU A 2 -29.76 41.91 -62.49
CA LEU A 2 -30.16 43.03 -61.60
C LEU A 2 -31.16 42.64 -60.48
N GLY A 3 -30.93 42.77 -59.18
CA GLY A 3 -30.01 43.60 -58.41
C GLY A 3 -30.70 44.90 -57.94
N PHE A 4 -31.16 44.97 -56.68
CA PHE A 4 -31.21 46.17 -55.83
C PHE A 4 -31.72 45.81 -54.41
N ARG A 5 -30.83 45.82 -53.41
CA ARG A 5 -30.62 46.87 -52.39
C ARG A 5 -31.54 46.78 -51.18
N MET A 6 -30.97 46.38 -50.03
CA MET A 6 -31.38 46.95 -48.75
C MET A 6 -30.18 47.12 -47.80
N ARG A 7 -29.73 48.38 -47.78
CA ARG A 7 -29.14 49.17 -46.69
C ARG A 7 -28.23 48.46 -45.68
N ALA A 8 -26.94 48.76 -45.81
CA ALA A 8 -25.95 48.68 -44.75
C ALA A 8 -26.33 49.61 -43.59
N ALA A 9 -26.37 49.05 -42.37
CA ALA A 9 -26.25 49.81 -41.14
C ALA A 9 -24.86 49.53 -40.57
N VAL A 10 -24.00 50.55 -40.65
CA VAL A 10 -22.71 50.59 -39.97
C VAL A 10 -22.98 50.67 -38.47
N SER A 11 -22.51 49.68 -37.71
CA SER A 11 -22.39 49.78 -36.26
C SER A 11 -20.93 49.68 -35.89
N VAL A 12 -20.43 50.78 -35.33
CA VAL A 12 -19.06 51.03 -34.90
C VAL A 12 -18.64 49.99 -33.85
N ALA A 13 -17.41 49.51 -34.01
CA ALA A 13 -16.73 48.59 -33.12
C ALA A 13 -16.53 49.18 -31.72
N ALA A 14 -16.84 48.39 -30.69
CA ALA A 14 -16.21 48.52 -29.37
C ALA A 14 -15.30 47.30 -29.19
N ALA A 15 -14.02 47.45 -29.51
CA ALA A 15 -12.98 46.47 -29.22
C ALA A 15 -12.70 46.49 -27.71
N ALA A 16 -13.44 45.69 -26.94
CA ALA A 16 -13.02 45.31 -25.60
C ALA A 16 -11.95 44.21 -25.73
N GLY A 17 -10.68 44.63 -25.76
CA GLY A 17 -9.54 43.73 -25.69
C GLY A 17 -9.50 43.04 -24.33
N LEU A 18 -10.18 41.90 -24.21
CA LEU A 18 -9.92 40.94 -23.14
C LEU A 18 -8.56 40.31 -23.43
N ALA A 19 -7.52 40.79 -22.74
CA ALA A 19 -6.27 40.08 -22.60
C ALA A 19 -6.56 38.76 -21.87
N VAL A 20 -6.77 37.70 -22.65
CA VAL A 20 -6.80 36.32 -22.13
C VAL A 20 -5.35 35.97 -21.81
N GLY A 21 -4.92 36.28 -20.58
CA GLY A 21 -3.71 35.68 -20.02
C GLY A 21 -3.87 34.14 -20.07
N PRO A 22 -2.78 33.39 -20.29
CA PRO A 22 -2.85 31.94 -20.32
C PRO A 22 -3.41 31.47 -18.98
N VAL A 23 -4.67 31.03 -18.98
CA VAL A 23 -5.26 30.31 -17.86
C VAL A 23 -4.44 29.04 -17.76
N GLY A 24 -3.49 29.01 -16.82
CA GLY A 24 -2.72 27.83 -16.52
C GLY A 24 -3.70 26.70 -16.24
N LEU A 25 -3.78 25.74 -17.16
CA LEU A 25 -4.52 24.51 -16.92
C LEU A 25 -3.99 23.93 -15.61
N PRO A 26 -4.85 23.56 -14.64
CA PRO A 26 -4.36 22.91 -13.42
C PRO A 26 -3.56 21.68 -13.86
N ALA A 27 -2.31 21.61 -13.40
CA ALA A 27 -1.45 20.48 -13.69
C ALA A 27 -2.20 19.20 -13.30
N ALA A 28 -2.42 18.31 -14.27
CA ALA A 28 -3.03 17.02 -14.01
C ALA A 28 -2.21 16.33 -12.92
N SER A 29 -2.82 16.06 -11.77
CA SER A 29 -2.16 15.31 -10.71
C SER A 29 -1.76 13.96 -11.28
N ALA A 30 -0.47 13.63 -11.23
CA ALA A 30 0.04 12.37 -11.72
C ALA A 30 -0.72 11.21 -11.08
N ALA A 31 -1.13 10.24 -11.89
CA ALA A 31 -1.83 9.06 -11.40
C ALA A 31 -0.96 8.34 -10.34
N PRO A 32 -1.55 7.81 -9.26
CA PRO A 32 -0.80 7.06 -8.26
C PRO A 32 0.00 5.93 -8.92
N THR A 33 1.30 5.86 -8.62
CA THR A 33 2.19 4.90 -9.26
C THR A 33 2.17 3.59 -8.45
N PRO A 34 1.82 2.44 -9.05
CA PRO A 34 1.85 1.16 -8.35
C PRO A 34 3.30 0.82 -7.97
N ILE A 35 3.49 0.38 -6.73
CA ILE A 35 4.74 -0.16 -6.26
C ILE A 35 4.59 -1.68 -6.29
N ASN A 36 4.98 -2.32 -7.39
CA ASN A 36 4.94 -3.77 -7.50
C ASN A 36 6.21 -4.40 -6.91
N GLY A 37 6.07 -5.60 -6.35
CA GLY A 37 7.19 -6.35 -5.78
C GLY A 37 7.02 -6.65 -4.29
N LEU A 38 8.14 -6.97 -3.64
CA LEU A 38 8.16 -7.36 -2.23
C LEU A 38 8.26 -6.14 -1.32
N PHE A 39 7.33 -6.04 -0.38
CA PHE A 39 7.37 -5.19 0.80
C PHE A 39 7.90 -6.03 1.95
N ALA A 40 9.23 -6.01 2.12
CA ALA A 40 9.90 -6.79 3.15
C ALA A 40 9.54 -6.25 4.54
N ILE A 41 9.19 -7.14 5.45
CA ILE A 41 8.72 -6.79 6.79
C ILE A 41 9.91 -6.65 7.74
N THR A 42 10.10 -5.47 8.30
CA THR A 42 10.96 -5.27 9.46
C THR A 42 10.29 -5.90 10.69
N PRO A 43 10.98 -6.81 11.41
CA PRO A 43 10.46 -7.43 12.62
C PRO A 43 10.02 -6.39 13.65
N GLY A 44 8.88 -6.64 14.29
CA GLY A 44 8.43 -5.90 15.44
C GLY A 44 9.33 -6.18 16.65
N ALA A 45 9.70 -5.14 17.38
CA ALA A 45 10.45 -5.25 18.62
C ALA A 45 9.92 -4.27 19.67
N CYS A 46 9.92 -4.70 20.92
CA CYS A 46 9.53 -3.89 22.06
C CYS A 46 10.76 -3.64 22.95
N SER A 47 11.11 -2.38 23.14
CA SER A 47 12.22 -1.97 24.02
C SER A 47 11.86 -0.68 24.74
N GLY A 48 12.10 -0.63 26.05
CA GLY A 48 11.83 0.58 26.86
C GLY A 48 10.40 1.11 26.76
N GLY A 49 9.40 0.24 26.62
CA GLY A 49 7.99 0.62 26.44
C GLY A 49 7.63 1.15 25.05
N THR A 50 8.58 1.21 24.12
CA THR A 50 8.36 1.62 22.74
C THR A 50 8.30 0.39 21.83
N VAL A 51 7.32 0.36 20.92
CA VAL A 51 7.26 -0.62 19.84
C VAL A 51 7.88 -0.02 18.57
N THR A 52 8.74 -0.80 17.93
CA THR A 52 9.33 -0.49 16.62
C THR A 52 9.00 -1.62 15.64
N GLY A 53 9.14 -1.36 14.35
CA GLY A 53 8.88 -2.36 13.32
C GLY A 53 7.38 -2.64 13.11
N SER A 54 7.07 -3.87 12.72
CA SER A 54 5.72 -4.29 12.33
C SER A 54 4.99 -4.98 13.47
N TYR A 55 3.71 -4.66 13.66
CA TYR A 55 2.90 -5.25 14.71
C TYR A 55 1.41 -5.29 14.35
N PHE A 56 0.70 -6.11 15.12
CA PHE A 56 -0.75 -6.22 15.11
C PHE A 56 -1.30 -5.84 16.49
N ARG A 57 -2.47 -5.18 16.54
CA ARG A 57 -3.30 -5.04 17.74
C ARG A 57 -4.73 -5.40 17.40
N MET A 58 -5.43 -6.03 18.33
CA MET A 58 -6.85 -6.33 18.17
C MET A 58 -7.68 -5.30 18.95
N ILE A 59 -8.42 -4.45 18.25
CA ILE A 59 -9.34 -3.48 18.86
C ILE A 59 -10.62 -4.23 19.29
N LEU A 60 -11.06 -3.99 20.53
CA LEU A 60 -12.31 -4.55 21.04
C LEU A 60 -13.54 -3.94 20.32
N PRO A 61 -14.70 -4.61 20.32
CA PRO A 61 -15.90 -4.09 19.68
C PRO A 61 -16.32 -2.68 20.11
N ALA A 62 -16.02 -2.27 21.36
CA ALA A 62 -16.28 -0.92 21.85
C ALA A 62 -15.13 0.09 21.60
N GLY A 63 -13.97 -0.38 21.15
CA GLY A 63 -12.76 0.44 21.06
C GLY A 63 -12.54 1.22 19.75
N THR A 64 -11.45 1.94 19.70
CA THR A 64 -10.98 2.70 18.53
C THR A 64 -9.50 2.40 18.27
N THR A 65 -8.85 3.14 17.37
CA THR A 65 -7.39 3.11 17.21
C THR A 65 -6.63 3.59 18.45
N ALA A 66 -7.32 4.18 19.44
CA ALA A 66 -6.78 4.48 20.77
C ALA A 66 -7.11 3.41 21.82
N GLY A 67 -7.86 2.36 21.45
CA GLY A 67 -8.29 1.28 22.34
C GLY A 67 -9.75 1.43 22.85
N PRO A 68 -10.18 0.57 23.80
CA PRO A 68 -9.41 -0.53 24.36
C PRO A 68 -9.08 -1.64 23.35
N PHE A 69 -7.99 -2.35 23.63
CA PHE A 69 -7.49 -3.47 22.82
C PHE A 69 -7.58 -4.78 23.60
N LEU A 70 -7.76 -5.89 22.88
CA LEU A 70 -7.65 -7.23 23.43
C LEU A 70 -6.17 -7.53 23.74
N ALA A 71 -5.90 -8.00 24.94
CA ALA A 71 -4.56 -8.41 25.34
C ALA A 71 -4.21 -9.79 24.75
N ASN A 72 -3.03 -9.90 24.14
CA ASN A 72 -2.41 -11.16 23.77
C ASN A 72 -1.42 -11.59 24.86
N GLY A 73 -1.81 -12.60 25.66
CA GLY A 73 -0.95 -13.15 26.72
C GLY A 73 0.37 -13.73 26.21
N ASP A 74 0.42 -14.20 24.96
CA ASP A 74 1.62 -14.77 24.33
C ASP A 74 2.59 -13.71 23.81
N SER A 75 2.23 -12.43 23.87
CA SER A 75 3.11 -11.37 23.39
C SER A 75 4.39 -11.29 24.22
N ALA A 76 5.53 -11.18 23.53
CA ALA A 76 6.83 -10.91 24.15
C ALA A 76 6.96 -9.46 24.66
N CYS A 77 6.07 -8.55 24.27
CA CYS A 77 6.08 -7.18 24.73
C CYS A 77 5.58 -7.06 26.18
N SER A 78 5.99 -5.98 26.86
CA SER A 78 5.41 -5.59 28.15
C SER A 78 3.95 -5.14 28.00
N ASP A 79 3.64 -4.34 26.98
CA ASP A 79 2.27 -4.08 26.55
C ASP A 79 1.71 -5.34 25.85
N LYS A 80 0.88 -6.09 26.58
CA LYS A 80 0.26 -7.31 26.07
C LYS A 80 -0.73 -7.07 24.93
N THR A 81 -1.15 -5.85 24.65
CA THR A 81 -2.05 -5.57 23.52
C THR A 81 -1.34 -5.52 22.17
N ILE A 82 0.00 -5.50 22.17
CA ILE A 82 0.83 -5.48 20.97
C ILE A 82 1.26 -6.90 20.64
N THR A 83 1.06 -7.33 19.40
CA THR A 83 1.60 -8.59 18.88
C THR A 83 2.67 -8.26 17.82
N PRO A 84 3.96 -8.36 18.15
CA PRO A 84 5.04 -8.16 17.18
C PRO A 84 4.94 -9.15 16.02
N LEU A 85 5.15 -8.64 14.81
CA LEU A 85 5.16 -9.46 13.60
C LEU A 85 6.60 -9.67 13.14
N SER A 86 6.84 -10.74 12.39
CA SER A 86 8.13 -11.02 11.76
C SER A 86 7.91 -11.37 10.29
N PRO A 87 8.91 -11.15 9.42
CA PRO A 87 8.83 -11.56 8.03
C PRO A 87 8.56 -13.06 7.93
N GLY A 88 7.64 -13.43 7.03
CA GLY A 88 7.38 -14.82 6.68
C GLY A 88 8.45 -15.41 5.78
N SER A 89 8.22 -16.63 5.28
CA SER A 89 9.16 -17.33 4.39
C SER A 89 9.41 -16.63 3.06
N ALA A 90 8.49 -15.77 2.59
CA ALA A 90 8.67 -14.94 1.40
C ALA A 90 9.26 -13.56 1.71
N GLY A 91 9.60 -13.29 2.98
CA GLY A 91 10.19 -12.03 3.44
C GLY A 91 9.19 -10.91 3.75
N GLY A 92 7.91 -11.04 3.35
CA GLY A 92 6.91 -9.99 3.55
C GLY A 92 5.72 -10.06 2.60
N LEU A 93 5.04 -8.92 2.45
CA LEU A 93 3.85 -8.74 1.61
C LEU A 93 4.26 -8.48 0.16
N ARG A 94 3.59 -9.10 -0.81
CA ARG A 94 3.80 -8.85 -2.24
C ARG A 94 2.68 -7.98 -2.77
N SER A 95 3.07 -6.87 -3.38
CA SER A 95 2.21 -6.02 -4.18
C SER A 95 2.29 -6.47 -5.64
N GLY A 96 1.13 -6.59 -6.30
CA GLY A 96 0.96 -7.11 -7.66
C GLY A 96 0.74 -8.63 -7.74
N ALA A 97 0.77 -9.39 -6.63
CA ALA A 97 0.61 -10.84 -6.66
C ALA A 97 -0.02 -11.40 -5.37
N TYR A 98 -0.72 -12.53 -5.50
CA TYR A 98 -1.25 -13.27 -4.35
C TYR A 98 -0.20 -14.18 -3.71
N GLN A 99 -0.21 -14.22 -2.39
CA GLN A 99 0.44 -15.21 -1.52
C GLN A 99 -0.64 -16.02 -0.78
N PRO A 100 -1.27 -17.02 -1.44
CA PRO A 100 -2.37 -17.76 -0.87
C PRO A 100 -1.93 -18.65 0.30
N GLN A 101 -2.87 -18.92 1.20
CA GLN A 101 -2.68 -19.98 2.21
C GLN A 101 -2.67 -21.36 1.53
N PRO A 102 -1.98 -22.38 2.09
CA PRO A 102 -2.06 -23.74 1.57
C PRO A 102 -3.49 -24.29 1.65
N ALA A 103 -3.79 -25.30 0.82
CA ALA A 103 -5.11 -25.95 0.82
C ALA A 103 -5.47 -26.53 2.19
N ALA A 104 -4.51 -27.21 2.83
CA ALA A 104 -4.58 -27.54 4.25
C ALA A 104 -4.04 -26.35 5.07
N ALA A 105 -4.94 -25.44 5.45
CA ALA A 105 -4.55 -24.18 6.11
C ALA A 105 -4.18 -24.34 7.60
N PHE A 106 -4.47 -25.49 8.22
CA PHE A 106 -4.31 -25.73 9.65
C PHE A 106 -3.65 -27.06 9.96
N ASP A 107 -2.90 -27.10 11.06
CA ASP A 107 -2.56 -28.36 11.72
C ASP A 107 -3.71 -28.87 12.62
N ALA A 108 -3.51 -30.03 13.25
CA ALA A 108 -4.51 -30.64 14.13
C ALA A 108 -4.89 -29.75 15.33
N ALA A 109 -3.94 -28.97 15.85
CA ALA A 109 -4.10 -28.05 16.97
C ALA A 109 -4.70 -26.69 16.57
N GLY A 110 -4.95 -26.46 15.28
CA GLY A 110 -5.53 -25.23 14.76
C GLY A 110 -4.53 -24.11 14.50
N ASN A 111 -3.22 -24.38 14.58
CA ASN A 111 -2.21 -23.40 14.14
C ASN A 111 -2.30 -23.24 12.63
N ALA A 112 -2.13 -22.00 12.18
CA ALA A 112 -2.03 -21.71 10.76
C ALA A 112 -0.74 -22.30 10.17
N LEU A 113 -0.88 -22.97 9.03
CA LEU A 113 0.23 -23.48 8.23
C LEU A 113 0.67 -22.50 7.14
N SER A 114 -0.12 -21.45 6.88
CA SER A 114 0.37 -20.29 6.13
C SER A 114 1.53 -19.64 6.90
N GLY A 115 2.38 -18.90 6.19
CA GLY A 115 3.51 -18.22 6.80
C GLY A 115 4.39 -17.47 5.81
N SER A 116 3.87 -17.19 4.61
CA SER A 116 4.65 -16.58 3.54
C SER A 116 4.76 -15.06 3.73
N VAL A 117 3.67 -14.40 4.14
CA VAL A 117 3.64 -12.95 4.37
C VAL A 117 4.27 -12.58 5.72
N THR A 118 3.70 -13.10 6.82
CA THR A 118 4.27 -13.00 8.17
C THR A 118 4.55 -14.39 8.69
N ARG A 119 5.58 -14.53 9.53
CA ARG A 119 5.83 -15.77 10.25
C ARG A 119 4.69 -16.00 11.26
N PRO A 120 4.19 -17.24 11.43
CA PRO A 120 3.16 -17.52 12.41
C PRO A 120 3.55 -17.02 13.80
N VAL A 121 2.60 -16.36 14.47
CA VAL A 121 2.78 -15.81 15.82
C VAL A 121 1.63 -16.25 16.70
N LYS A 122 1.94 -16.56 17.96
CA LYS A 122 0.96 -17.05 18.93
C LYS A 122 0.01 -15.94 19.36
N PHE A 123 -1.27 -16.29 19.42
CA PHE A 123 -2.35 -15.47 19.92
C PHE A 123 -3.34 -16.39 20.63
N TYR A 124 -3.36 -16.32 21.97
CA TYR A 124 -4.03 -17.27 22.85
C TYR A 124 -3.63 -18.74 22.58
N GLY A 125 -2.33 -19.02 22.55
CA GLY A 125 -1.75 -20.36 22.39
C GLY A 125 -1.78 -20.92 20.97
N VAL A 126 -2.53 -20.31 20.05
CA VAL A 126 -2.66 -20.74 18.65
C VAL A 126 -1.91 -19.79 17.72
N GLY A 127 -1.12 -20.34 16.80
CA GLY A 127 -0.39 -19.57 15.81
C GLY A 127 -1.34 -19.03 14.74
N PHE A 128 -1.45 -17.72 14.59
CA PHE A 128 -2.08 -17.13 13.41
C PHE A 128 -1.04 -16.83 12.34
N ALA A 129 -1.47 -16.84 11.09
CA ALA A 129 -0.66 -16.41 9.96
C ALA A 129 -1.48 -15.60 8.97
N THR A 130 -0.79 -14.77 8.21
CA THR A 130 -1.40 -13.90 7.20
C THR A 130 -1.20 -14.48 5.81
N ALA A 131 -2.17 -14.28 4.93
CA ALA A 131 -2.12 -14.66 3.52
C ALA A 131 -2.87 -13.61 2.69
N THR A 132 -2.67 -13.63 1.37
CA THR A 132 -3.52 -12.88 0.43
C THR A 132 -4.15 -13.86 -0.56
N ASN A 133 -5.47 -14.01 -0.53
CA ASN A 133 -6.18 -15.01 -1.32
C ASN A 133 -7.04 -14.34 -2.41
N GLN A 134 -7.00 -14.87 -3.64
CA GLN A 134 -7.81 -14.35 -4.74
C GLN A 134 -9.32 -14.51 -4.50
N VAL A 135 -9.71 -15.60 -3.83
CA VAL A 135 -11.05 -15.80 -3.30
C VAL A 135 -10.92 -15.79 -1.79
N ASP A 136 -11.58 -14.85 -1.14
CA ASP A 136 -11.56 -14.71 0.30
C ASP A 136 -12.20 -15.95 0.96
N PRO A 137 -11.46 -16.72 1.78
CA PRO A 137 -11.98 -17.98 2.32
C PRO A 137 -13.19 -17.79 3.25
N GLN A 138 -13.33 -16.61 3.87
CA GLN A 138 -14.43 -16.30 4.79
C GLN A 138 -15.72 -15.98 4.04
N THR A 139 -15.67 -15.02 3.11
CA THR A 139 -16.85 -14.49 2.40
C THR A 139 -17.13 -15.20 1.08
N ARG A 140 -16.18 -15.98 0.55
CA ARG A 140 -16.21 -16.63 -0.77
C ARG A 140 -16.24 -15.65 -1.95
N GLN A 141 -16.05 -14.36 -1.69
CA GLN A 141 -16.01 -13.33 -2.72
C GLN A 141 -14.61 -13.24 -3.34
N ARG A 142 -14.56 -12.79 -4.60
CA ARG A 142 -13.28 -12.43 -5.22
C ARG A 142 -12.74 -11.15 -4.59
N ALA A 143 -11.47 -11.17 -4.23
CA ALA A 143 -10.74 -10.00 -3.79
C ALA A 143 -9.90 -9.41 -4.93
N GLY A 144 -9.50 -8.15 -4.78
CA GLY A 144 -8.52 -7.53 -5.67
C GLY A 144 -7.13 -8.13 -5.46
N THR A 145 -6.30 -8.08 -6.51
CA THR A 145 -4.88 -8.42 -6.36
C THR A 145 -4.25 -7.40 -5.43
N PRO A 146 -3.52 -7.82 -4.37
CA PRO A 146 -2.89 -6.89 -3.43
C PRO A 146 -2.05 -5.87 -4.19
N VAL A 147 -2.27 -4.58 -3.96
CA VAL A 147 -1.49 -3.54 -4.61
C VAL A 147 -1.36 -2.32 -3.72
N LEU A 148 -0.14 -1.79 -3.64
CA LEU A 148 0.17 -0.53 -2.98
C LEU A 148 0.57 0.50 -4.04
N TYR A 149 0.11 1.73 -3.86
CA TYR A 149 0.42 2.87 -4.72
C TYR A 149 1.17 3.91 -3.92
N HIS A 150 1.99 4.71 -4.59
CA HIS A 150 2.52 5.94 -4.02
C HIS A 150 2.22 7.17 -4.85
N SER A 151 2.08 8.29 -4.15
CA SER A 151 2.03 9.63 -4.73
C SER A 151 2.54 10.63 -3.70
N GLY A 152 3.53 11.45 -4.06
CA GLY A 152 4.07 12.47 -3.16
C GLY A 152 4.63 11.93 -1.83
N GLY A 153 5.12 10.68 -1.82
CA GLY A 153 5.61 10.01 -0.60
C GLY A 153 4.52 9.43 0.31
N GLU A 154 3.25 9.58 -0.03
CA GLU A 154 2.13 8.88 0.61
C GLU A 154 1.91 7.51 -0.01
N VAL A 155 1.44 6.56 0.79
CA VAL A 155 1.03 5.23 0.34
C VAL A 155 -0.46 5.03 0.52
N THR A 156 -1.09 4.47 -0.51
CA THR A 156 -2.46 3.92 -0.47
C THR A 156 -2.45 2.51 -1.06
N GLY A 157 -3.57 1.80 -1.01
CA GLY A 157 -3.64 0.49 -1.65
C GLY A 157 -4.95 -0.24 -1.49
N ASP A 158 -5.02 -1.36 -2.21
CA ASP A 158 -6.04 -2.38 -2.07
C ASP A 158 -5.38 -3.63 -1.48
N LEU A 159 -5.72 -3.94 -0.25
CA LEU A 159 -5.32 -5.17 0.44
C LEU A 159 -6.54 -6.05 0.74
N SER A 160 -7.61 -5.98 -0.06
CA SER A 160 -8.86 -6.74 0.15
C SER A 160 -8.67 -8.25 0.22
N ALA A 161 -7.63 -8.78 -0.41
CA ALA A 161 -7.27 -10.19 -0.36
C ALA A 161 -6.60 -10.61 0.97
N PHE A 162 -6.15 -9.65 1.79
CA PHE A 162 -5.42 -9.92 3.02
C PHE A 162 -6.33 -10.57 4.07
N GLY A 163 -5.92 -11.72 4.57
CA GLY A 163 -6.66 -12.49 5.55
C GLY A 163 -5.75 -13.09 6.61
N VAL A 164 -6.36 -13.44 7.73
CA VAL A 164 -5.73 -14.14 8.85
C VAL A 164 -6.35 -15.51 9.01
N THR A 165 -5.51 -16.52 9.08
CA THR A 165 -5.83 -17.90 9.42
C THR A 165 -5.53 -18.09 10.90
N TRP A 166 -6.51 -18.51 11.71
CA TRP A 166 -6.31 -18.75 13.14
C TRP A 166 -7.40 -19.66 13.71
N ASN A 167 -6.99 -20.66 14.50
CA ASN A 167 -7.88 -21.54 15.26
C ASN A 167 -9.01 -22.15 14.41
N LYS A 168 -8.62 -22.77 13.29
CA LYS A 168 -9.52 -23.43 12.32
C LYS A 168 -10.53 -22.48 11.65
N GLN A 169 -10.31 -21.17 11.74
CA GLN A 169 -11.12 -20.14 11.10
C GLN A 169 -10.26 -19.21 10.26
N VAL A 170 -10.89 -18.55 9.30
CA VAL A 170 -10.27 -17.53 8.46
C VAL A 170 -11.07 -16.25 8.58
N PHE A 171 -10.36 -15.15 8.77
CA PHE A 171 -10.93 -13.82 8.90
C PHE A 171 -10.34 -12.91 7.84
N ASN A 172 -11.17 -12.28 7.02
CA ASN A 172 -10.70 -11.23 6.15
C ASN A 172 -10.22 -10.06 7.00
N GLN A 173 -8.99 -9.62 6.76
CA GLN A 173 -8.32 -8.52 7.45
C GLN A 173 -7.84 -7.45 6.46
N GLY A 174 -8.39 -7.48 5.25
CA GLY A 174 -8.09 -6.57 4.17
C GLY A 174 -8.78 -5.23 4.29
N ALA A 175 -8.25 -4.26 3.55
CA ALA A 175 -8.84 -2.95 3.37
C ALA A 175 -8.65 -2.51 1.91
N PRO A 176 -9.73 -2.18 1.17
CA PRO A 176 -11.13 -2.39 1.56
C PRO A 176 -11.47 -3.88 1.76
N LYS A 177 -12.71 -4.21 2.14
CA LYS A 177 -13.20 -5.60 2.06
C LYS A 177 -13.34 -6.04 0.60
N PRO A 178 -13.40 -7.36 0.31
CA PRO A 178 -13.86 -7.83 -1.00
C PRO A 178 -15.15 -7.10 -1.41
N GLY A 179 -15.20 -6.63 -2.67
CA GLY A 179 -16.27 -5.74 -3.15
C GLY A 179 -16.06 -4.24 -2.90
N GLY A 180 -14.94 -3.82 -2.28
CA GLY A 180 -14.52 -2.41 -2.19
C GLY A 180 -15.07 -1.63 -0.99
N GLY A 181 -15.92 -2.24 -0.17
CA GLY A 181 -16.53 -1.59 0.99
C GLY A 181 -15.58 -1.41 2.19
N LEU A 182 -15.88 -0.42 3.05
CA LEU A 182 -15.19 -0.15 4.31
C LEU A 182 -16.16 -0.27 5.50
N PRO A 183 -16.72 -1.46 5.78
CA PRO A 183 -17.73 -1.62 6.81
C PRO A 183 -17.16 -1.38 8.22
N GLY A 184 -18.00 -0.80 9.07
CA GLY A 184 -17.70 -0.56 10.49
C GLY A 184 -16.45 0.29 10.67
N LYS A 185 -15.45 -0.25 11.38
CA LYS A 185 -14.17 0.40 11.68
C LYS A 185 -13.07 0.04 10.69
N THR A 186 -13.39 -0.46 9.51
CA THR A 186 -12.40 -0.70 8.45
C THR A 186 -11.94 0.64 7.88
N SER A 187 -10.63 0.89 7.84
CA SER A 187 -10.05 2.10 7.24
C SER A 187 -9.36 1.76 5.92
N PRO A 188 -9.22 2.72 4.99
CA PRO A 188 -8.30 2.56 3.86
C PRO A 188 -6.86 2.31 4.35
N VAL A 189 -6.06 1.68 3.49
CA VAL A 189 -4.60 1.63 3.68
C VAL A 189 -4.02 3.03 3.50
N ARG A 190 -3.19 3.44 4.47
CA ARG A 190 -2.49 4.72 4.48
C ARG A 190 -1.06 4.50 4.93
N GLY A 191 -0.15 5.35 4.48
CA GLY A 191 1.24 5.22 4.89
C GLY A 191 2.15 6.18 4.19
N LYS A 192 3.44 5.91 4.32
CA LYS A 192 4.53 6.69 3.76
C LYS A 192 5.50 5.78 3.03
N TYR A 193 6.12 6.29 1.99
CA TYR A 193 7.14 5.61 1.20
C TYR A 193 8.23 6.58 0.77
N ASN A 194 9.48 6.18 0.99
CA ASN A 194 10.65 6.88 0.51
C ASN A 194 11.16 6.17 -0.76
N PRO A 195 10.99 6.75 -1.96
CA PRO A 195 11.39 6.10 -3.21
C PRO A 195 12.91 5.95 -3.37
N GLN A 196 13.73 6.72 -2.64
CA GLN A 196 15.19 6.65 -2.71
C GLN A 196 15.74 5.46 -1.91
N THR A 197 15.15 5.15 -0.76
CA THR A 197 15.60 4.07 0.13
C THR A 197 14.74 2.82 0.03
N GLY A 198 13.52 2.94 -0.51
CA GLY A 198 12.49 1.92 -0.48
C GLY A 198 11.79 1.80 0.88
N ASP A 199 12.17 2.60 1.89
CA ASP A 199 11.61 2.49 3.23
C ASP A 199 10.12 2.84 3.22
N TYR A 200 9.30 2.05 3.90
CA TYR A 200 7.86 2.26 4.00
C TYR A 200 7.31 2.03 5.40
N ALA A 201 6.19 2.67 5.68
CA ALA A 201 5.34 2.37 6.82
C ALA A 201 3.88 2.51 6.39
N ILE A 202 3.09 1.45 6.51
CA ILE A 202 1.66 1.45 6.22
C ILE A 202 0.85 1.01 7.44
N GLU A 203 -0.35 1.56 7.55
CA GLU A 203 -1.32 1.24 8.58
C GLU A 203 -2.73 1.14 7.98
N TRP A 204 -3.53 0.22 8.51
CA TRP A 204 -4.96 0.17 8.30
C TRP A 204 -5.66 -0.54 9.44
N THR A 205 -6.97 -0.32 9.56
CA THR A 205 -7.84 -1.12 10.39
C THR A 205 -8.76 -1.99 9.52
N SER A 206 -9.07 -3.20 9.97
CA SER A 206 -10.01 -4.09 9.27
C SER A 206 -10.95 -4.78 10.25
N GLN A 207 -12.23 -4.40 10.21
CA GLN A 207 -13.24 -4.98 11.07
C GLN A 207 -13.62 -6.38 10.56
N ILE A 208 -13.67 -7.35 11.45
CA ILE A 208 -14.20 -8.68 11.16
C ILE A 208 -15.73 -8.56 11.00
N VAL A 209 -16.23 -9.06 9.87
CA VAL A 209 -17.65 -9.07 9.54
C VAL A 209 -18.13 -10.52 9.56
N GLY A 210 -19.08 -10.81 10.44
CA GLY A 210 -19.61 -12.16 10.67
C GLY A 210 -18.72 -13.07 11.53
N GLY A 211 -19.25 -14.23 11.87
CA GLY A 211 -18.59 -15.23 12.71
C GLY A 211 -18.45 -14.83 14.19
N PRO A 212 -17.77 -15.65 15.01
CA PRO A 212 -17.67 -15.46 16.46
C PRO A 212 -16.92 -14.19 16.90
N PHE A 213 -16.05 -13.65 16.04
CA PHE A 213 -15.27 -12.43 16.29
C PHE A 213 -15.85 -11.20 15.60
N ASN A 214 -17.14 -11.22 15.25
CA ASN A 214 -17.79 -10.09 14.62
C ASN A 214 -17.56 -8.78 15.41
N ASN A 215 -17.30 -7.69 14.69
CA ASN A 215 -17.00 -6.35 15.24
C ASN A 215 -15.65 -6.17 15.94
N PHE A 216 -14.87 -7.22 16.17
CA PHE A 216 -13.45 -7.05 16.48
C PHE A 216 -12.72 -6.47 15.27
N THR A 217 -11.71 -5.65 15.50
CA THR A 217 -11.03 -4.94 14.41
C THR A 217 -9.53 -5.09 14.55
N GLY A 218 -8.88 -5.64 13.54
CA GLY A 218 -7.42 -5.65 13.50
C GLY A 218 -6.88 -4.28 13.15
N LEU A 219 -5.92 -3.78 13.93
CA LEU A 219 -5.05 -2.67 13.57
C LEU A 219 -3.71 -3.26 13.14
N TRP A 220 -3.36 -3.00 11.90
CA TRP A 220 -2.15 -3.54 11.27
C TRP A 220 -1.17 -2.40 11.02
N ARG A 221 0.06 -2.55 11.48
CA ARG A 221 1.17 -1.70 11.08
C ARG A 221 2.25 -2.57 10.46
N LEU A 222 2.56 -2.32 9.18
CA LEU A 222 3.68 -2.96 8.50
C LEU A 222 4.71 -1.89 8.14
N THR A 223 5.97 -2.19 8.42
CA THR A 223 7.11 -1.33 8.11
C THR A 223 8.21 -2.17 7.50
N GLY A 224 9.09 -1.53 6.73
CA GLY A 224 10.30 -2.15 6.22
C GLY A 224 10.72 -1.53 4.90
N ARG A 225 11.16 -2.35 3.95
CA ARG A 225 11.71 -1.89 2.68
C ARG A 225 11.05 -2.57 1.49
N ALA A 226 10.60 -1.80 0.52
CA ALA A 226 10.07 -2.29 -0.72
C ALA A 226 11.18 -2.48 -1.76
N THR A 227 11.23 -3.64 -2.41
CA THR A 227 11.98 -3.84 -3.65
C THR A 227 11.03 -3.59 -4.81
N ALA A 228 10.95 -2.36 -5.29
CA ALA A 228 10.13 -2.04 -6.44
C ALA A 228 10.69 -2.74 -7.69
N THR A 229 9.89 -3.59 -8.35
CA THR A 229 10.21 -4.05 -9.70
C THR A 229 9.86 -2.92 -10.68
N GLY A 230 10.84 -2.04 -10.93
CA GLY A 230 10.86 -1.13 -12.07
C GLY A 230 10.32 0.29 -11.83
N ALA A 231 11.19 1.20 -11.38
CA ALA A 231 11.50 2.31 -12.26
C ALA A 231 12.70 1.84 -13.08
N ALA A 232 12.55 1.70 -14.41
CA ALA A 232 13.70 1.48 -15.26
C ALA A 232 14.69 2.62 -15.02
N ALA A 233 15.84 2.31 -14.41
CA ALA A 233 16.98 3.19 -14.55
C ALA A 233 17.21 3.31 -16.06
N ALA A 234 17.09 4.54 -16.60
CA ALA A 234 17.60 4.84 -17.92
C ALA A 234 19.03 4.27 -18.01
N PRO A 235 19.46 3.70 -19.15
CA PRO A 235 20.82 3.23 -19.30
C PRO A 235 21.77 4.43 -19.20
N GLY A 236 22.19 4.73 -17.97
CA GLY A 236 23.30 5.63 -17.70
C GLY A 236 24.53 4.98 -18.32
N GLN A 237 25.10 5.68 -19.30
CA GLN A 237 26.37 5.35 -19.94
C GLN A 237 27.35 4.84 -18.88
N ARG A 238 27.71 3.57 -18.96
CA ARG A 238 28.95 3.10 -18.33
C ARG A 238 30.07 3.88 -19.02
N GLY A 239 30.61 4.86 -18.31
CA GLY A 239 31.84 5.52 -18.71
C GLY A 239 32.89 4.44 -19.00
N ALA A 240 33.53 4.57 -20.15
CA ALA A 240 34.60 3.69 -20.58
C ALA A 240 35.68 3.60 -19.49
N ALA A 241 35.99 2.39 -19.05
CA ALA A 241 37.15 2.15 -18.21
C ALA A 241 38.41 2.49 -19.03
N ALA A 242 39.25 3.37 -18.48
CA ALA A 242 40.55 3.68 -19.05
C ALA A 242 41.46 2.42 -19.03
N PRO A 243 42.35 2.23 -20.02
CA PRO A 243 43.26 1.08 -20.05
C PRO A 243 44.26 1.15 -18.90
N GLY A 244 44.32 0.10 -18.08
CA GLY A 244 45.35 -0.07 -17.07
C GLY A 244 46.71 -0.34 -17.71
N ALA A 245 47.74 0.36 -17.21
CA ALA A 245 49.14 0.20 -17.59
C ALA A 245 49.75 -1.16 -17.14
N PRO A 246 50.88 -1.59 -17.73
CA PRO A 246 51.33 -3.00 -17.75
C PRO A 246 51.96 -3.51 -16.45
N GLY A 247 51.92 -4.83 -16.31
CA GLY A 247 52.24 -5.60 -15.10
C GLY A 247 53.70 -5.63 -14.65
N ALA A 248 53.86 -6.00 -13.37
CA ALA A 248 55.12 -6.43 -12.79
C ALA A 248 55.26 -7.98 -12.92
N PRO A 249 56.49 -8.53 -12.99
CA PRO A 249 56.72 -9.91 -13.42
C PRO A 249 56.36 -10.94 -12.36
N ALA A 250 55.75 -12.04 -12.79
CA ALA A 250 55.46 -13.21 -11.97
C ALA A 250 56.76 -14.01 -11.68
N VAL A 251 56.95 -14.40 -10.42
CA VAL A 251 57.94 -15.40 -10.00
C VAL A 251 57.24 -16.77 -10.00
N PRO A 252 57.71 -17.79 -10.75
CA PRO A 252 57.09 -19.12 -10.75
C PRO A 252 57.58 -19.99 -9.59
N GLY A 253 56.65 -20.58 -8.84
CA GLY A 253 56.89 -21.82 -8.10
C GLY A 253 56.57 -21.82 -6.60
N ALA A 254 55.30 -22.03 -6.24
CA ALA A 254 54.88 -22.84 -5.08
C ALA A 254 53.33 -22.98 -5.08
N PRO A 255 52.77 -24.16 -4.79
CA PRO A 255 51.33 -24.40 -4.86
C PRO A 255 50.54 -23.68 -3.74
N ALA A 256 49.44 -23.04 -4.14
CA ALA A 256 48.53 -22.32 -3.26
C ALA A 256 47.75 -23.26 -2.32
N ALA A 257 47.84 -23.00 -1.01
CA ALA A 257 46.94 -23.58 -0.02
C ALA A 257 45.53 -22.94 -0.15
N PRO A 258 44.43 -23.69 0.05
CA PRO A 258 43.08 -23.12 0.03
C PRO A 258 42.89 -22.12 1.18
N GLY A 259 42.74 -20.84 0.85
CA GLY A 259 42.41 -19.78 1.80
C GLY A 259 41.00 -19.97 2.37
N ALA A 260 40.88 -19.83 3.69
CA ALA A 260 39.63 -19.84 4.43
C ALA A 260 38.66 -18.75 3.91
N PRO A 261 37.32 -18.99 3.94
CA PRO A 261 36.36 -18.02 3.47
C PRO A 261 36.36 -16.77 4.37
N VAL A 262 36.66 -15.63 3.76
CA VAL A 262 36.54 -14.31 4.39
C VAL A 262 35.05 -14.04 4.63
N THR A 263 34.64 -14.09 5.89
CA THR A 263 33.26 -13.75 6.27
C THR A 263 33.15 -12.23 6.29
N VAL A 264 32.60 -11.64 5.23
CA VAL A 264 32.20 -10.22 5.26
C VAL A 264 30.92 -10.13 6.09
N THR A 265 31.05 -9.79 7.37
CA THR A 265 29.92 -9.44 8.22
C THR A 265 29.37 -8.10 7.74
N ALA A 266 28.42 -8.12 6.82
CA ALA A 266 27.65 -6.93 6.46
C ALA A 266 26.86 -6.49 7.69
N ALA A 267 27.15 -5.29 8.20
CA ALA A 267 26.33 -4.67 9.23
C ALA A 267 24.88 -4.56 8.74
N PRO A 268 23.88 -4.89 9.56
CA PRO A 268 22.48 -4.76 9.16
C PRO A 268 22.19 -3.30 8.78
N PRO A 269 21.42 -3.06 7.69
CA PRO A 269 21.10 -1.71 7.26
C PRO A 269 20.31 -0.98 8.34
N VAL A 270 20.77 0.21 8.73
CA VAL A 270 20.04 1.12 9.62
C VAL A 270 18.81 1.62 8.86
N VAL A 271 17.62 1.18 9.28
CA VAL A 271 16.33 1.64 8.75
C VAL A 271 15.91 2.88 9.53
N ASN A 272 15.53 3.96 8.84
CA ASN A 272 14.98 5.15 9.48
C ASN A 272 13.53 4.87 9.94
N ASN A 273 13.41 4.32 11.15
CA ASN A 273 12.13 3.96 11.79
C ASN A 273 11.27 5.17 12.20
N THR A 274 11.66 6.40 11.87
CA THR A 274 10.97 7.66 12.21
C THR A 274 9.87 8.05 11.21
N ILE A 275 9.55 7.19 10.24
CA ILE A 275 8.39 7.38 9.38
C ILE A 275 7.11 7.10 10.19
N THR A 276 6.67 8.12 10.91
CA THR A 276 5.43 8.12 11.69
C THR A 276 4.27 8.38 10.74
N VAL A 277 3.32 7.44 10.67
CA VAL A 277 2.03 7.70 10.04
C VAL A 277 1.25 8.56 11.03
N ALA A 278 0.95 9.80 10.67
CA ALA A 278 0.22 10.69 11.56
C ALA A 278 -1.17 10.09 11.85
N PRO A 279 -1.63 10.07 13.11
CA PRO A 279 -2.99 9.64 13.43
C PRO A 279 -3.99 10.59 12.76
N THR A 280 -5.08 10.03 12.23
CA THR A 280 -6.10 10.78 11.48
C THR A 280 -6.74 11.86 12.35
N ASN A 281 -6.55 13.13 11.99
CA ASN A 281 -7.33 14.22 12.57
C ASN A 281 -8.69 14.28 11.86
N ARG A 282 -9.71 13.61 12.43
CA ARG A 282 -11.06 13.47 11.85
C ARG A 282 -11.78 14.82 11.64
N GLY A 283 -11.30 15.91 12.22
CA GLY A 283 -11.90 17.24 12.10
C GLY A 283 -11.91 17.80 10.68
N PHE A 284 -10.94 17.45 9.82
CA PHE A 284 -10.87 17.97 8.45
C PHE A 284 -12.07 17.53 7.59
N TRP A 285 -12.45 16.25 7.68
CA TRP A 285 -13.56 15.68 6.89
C TRP A 285 -14.95 16.09 7.41
N GLN A 286 -15.02 16.62 8.63
CA GLN A 286 -16.24 17.17 9.23
C GLN A 286 -16.33 18.70 9.09
N GLY A 287 -15.25 19.35 8.65
CA GLY A 287 -15.21 20.79 8.40
C GLY A 287 -15.78 21.18 7.04
N THR A 288 -16.15 22.44 6.90
CA THR A 288 -16.64 23.04 5.64
C THR A 288 -15.70 22.81 4.46
N ALA A 289 -14.38 22.76 4.70
CA ALA A 289 -13.37 22.42 3.69
C ALA A 289 -13.44 20.96 3.21
N GLY A 290 -13.70 20.00 4.09
CA GLY A 290 -13.87 18.59 3.75
C GLY A 290 -15.14 18.35 2.94
N ILE A 291 -16.24 19.02 3.32
CA ILE A 291 -17.52 18.98 2.60
C ILE A 291 -17.37 19.62 1.21
N ALA A 292 -16.70 20.77 1.10
CA ALA A 292 -16.44 21.43 -0.19
C ALA A 292 -15.60 20.55 -1.13
N THR A 293 -14.61 19.83 -0.60
CA THR A 293 -13.79 18.89 -1.37
C THR A 293 -14.61 17.72 -1.89
N LEU A 294 -15.53 17.18 -1.07
CA LEU A 294 -16.42 16.10 -1.49
C LEU A 294 -17.38 16.55 -2.60
N LEU A 295 -17.95 17.76 -2.48
CA LEU A 295 -18.84 18.34 -3.48
C LEU A 295 -18.12 18.61 -4.80
N ALA A 296 -16.86 19.05 -4.76
CA ALA A 296 -16.05 19.23 -5.96
C ALA A 296 -15.79 17.91 -6.69
N ILE A 297 -15.51 16.83 -5.95
CA ILE A 297 -15.32 15.48 -6.52
C ILE A 297 -16.62 14.96 -7.16
N VAL A 298 -17.76 15.14 -6.50
CA VAL A 298 -19.07 14.73 -7.04
C VAL A 298 -19.41 15.53 -8.30
N ALA A 299 -19.17 16.84 -8.32
CA ALA A 299 -19.39 17.67 -9.50
C ALA A 299 -18.51 17.24 -10.69
N LEU A 300 -17.24 16.90 -10.43
CA LEU A 300 -16.32 16.41 -11.46
C LEU A 300 -16.78 15.06 -12.04
N ALA A 301 -17.19 14.12 -11.18
CA ALA A 301 -17.70 12.82 -11.60
C ALA A 301 -18.97 12.97 -12.44
N THR A 302 -19.88 13.86 -12.04
CA THR A 302 -21.13 14.13 -12.76
C THR A 302 -20.85 14.71 -14.15
N ALA A 303 -19.90 15.65 -14.26
CA ALA A 303 -19.50 16.25 -15.53
C ALA A 303 -18.83 15.24 -16.48
N LEU A 304 -18.00 14.33 -15.95
CA LEU A 304 -17.38 13.25 -16.72
C LEU A 304 -18.43 12.28 -17.29
N LEU A 305 -19.42 11.91 -16.47
CA LEU A 305 -20.53 11.04 -16.88
C LEU A 305 -21.41 11.71 -17.94
N THR A 306 -21.69 13.01 -17.83
CA THR A 306 -22.48 13.73 -18.86
C THR A 306 -21.72 13.88 -20.17
N ASN A 307 -20.39 14.04 -20.13
CA ASN A 307 -19.57 14.11 -21.34
C ASN A 307 -19.46 12.75 -22.04
N ALA A 308 -19.34 11.66 -21.28
CA ALA A 308 -19.36 10.30 -21.81
C ALA A 308 -20.70 10.01 -22.51
N ASP A 309 -21.83 10.41 -21.92
CA ASP A 309 -23.16 10.19 -22.50
C ASP A 309 -23.38 10.99 -23.81
N ARG A 310 -22.79 12.19 -23.92
CA ARG A 310 -22.81 12.99 -25.16
C ARG A 310 -21.93 12.40 -26.27
N LEU A 311 -20.82 11.78 -25.92
CA LEU A 311 -19.93 11.12 -26.89
C LEU A 311 -20.58 9.85 -27.45
N VAL A 312 -21.23 9.05 -26.60
CA VAL A 312 -21.95 7.84 -27.03
C VAL A 312 -23.12 8.19 -27.97
N ARG A 313 -23.92 9.21 -27.65
CA ARG A 313 -25.02 9.65 -28.54
C ARG A 313 -24.57 10.19 -29.89
N ARG A 314 -23.37 10.78 -29.98
CA ARG A 314 -22.80 11.23 -31.27
C ARG A 314 -22.30 10.08 -32.13
N TYR A 315 -21.82 9.00 -31.50
CA TYR A 315 -21.43 7.78 -32.22
C TYR A 315 -22.64 7.03 -32.76
N SER A 316 -23.75 6.96 -32.02
CA SER A 316 -24.98 6.29 -32.48
C SER A 316 -25.80 7.06 -33.53
N ALA A 317 -25.40 8.28 -33.90
CA ALA A 317 -26.07 9.08 -34.93
C ALA A 317 -25.40 8.98 -36.32
N HIS A 318 -24.36 8.15 -36.45
CA HIS A 318 -23.60 7.94 -37.69
C HIS A 318 -23.60 6.48 -38.17
N ASP A 319 -24.47 5.63 -37.63
CA ASP A 319 -24.82 4.31 -38.19
C ASP A 319 -26.24 4.33 -38.75
#